data_AF-A0A536SFN5-F1
#
_entry.id   AF-A0A536SFN5-F1
#
_cell.length_a   1.000
_cell.length_b   1.000
_cell.length_c   1.000
_cell.angle_alpha   90.00
_cell.angle_beta   90.00
_cell.angle_gamma   90.00
#
_symmetry.space_group_name_H-M   'P 1'
#
loop_
_entity.id
_entity.type
_entity.pdbx_description
1 polymer ?
#
loop_
_entity_poly.entity_id
_entity_poly.type
_entity_poly.pdbx_seq_one_letter_code
_entity_poly.pdbx_strand_id
1 'polypeptide(L)'
;MHARNTRLIAHIDLPGGGQVWVEGTTLFVGHMKNPNGTSIIDVRDPKKPELLATVPMPEGWHSHKVRVANGVMIVNHERFGQGSPDFGGGLGIYDVSTPAKPRLLTKWKTAGKGVHRYSFDGRYAYISPTVEGYVGNICMILDLANPAKPAEVGRWWIPGQWAAGGEPYPWAEYAEPRCH
;
A
#
# COMPACT_ATOMS: atom_id res chain seq x y z
N MET A 1 21.56 3.91 24.50
CA MET A 1 20.99 4.84 23.49
C MET A 1 20.82 6.20 24.18
N HIS A 2 21.56 7.23 23.78
CA HIS A 2 21.45 8.57 24.37
C HIS A 2 20.49 9.41 23.54
N ALA A 3 19.26 9.59 24.03
CA ALA A 3 18.33 10.59 23.51
C ALA A 3 18.63 11.95 24.15
N ARG A 4 18.63 13.05 23.37
CA ARG A 4 18.72 14.43 23.88
C ARG A 4 17.39 15.12 23.62
N ASN A 5 16.84 15.79 24.63
CA ASN A 5 15.57 16.53 24.56
C ASN A 5 14.34 15.69 24.16
N THR A 6 14.44 14.37 24.22
CA THR A 6 13.31 13.44 24.03
C THR A 6 13.34 12.37 25.11
N ARG A 7 12.16 11.84 25.45
CA ARG A 7 11.98 10.77 26.43
C ARG A 7 11.12 9.68 25.82
N LEU A 8 11.57 8.43 25.91
CA LEU A 8 10.74 7.28 25.56
C LEU A 8 9.53 7.24 26.51
N ILE A 9 8.33 7.23 25.95
CA ILE A 9 7.07 7.14 26.72
C ILE A 9 6.61 5.69 26.81
N ALA A 10 6.65 4.95 25.71
CA ALA A 10 6.36 3.54 25.61
C ALA A 10 6.99 2.96 24.33
N HIS A 11 7.05 1.64 24.23
CA HIS A 11 7.34 0.91 23.00
C HIS A 11 6.40 -0.29 22.87
N ILE A 12 6.24 -0.78 21.65
CA ILE A 12 5.58 -2.05 21.34
C ILE A 12 6.43 -2.75 20.28
N ASP A 13 6.74 -4.02 20.50
CA ASP A 13 7.60 -4.78 19.61
C ASP A 13 6.74 -5.40 18.49
N LEU A 14 7.05 -5.04 17.25
CA LEU A 14 6.34 -5.47 16.05
C LEU A 14 7.35 -5.90 14.98
N PRO A 15 6.95 -6.71 13.98
CA PRO A 15 7.85 -7.09 12.87
C PRO A 15 8.50 -5.89 12.15
N GLY A 16 7.76 -4.78 12.02
CA GLY A 16 8.26 -3.50 11.50
C GLY A 16 8.69 -3.51 10.02
N GLY A 17 9.51 -2.51 9.66
CA GLY A 17 10.14 -2.36 8.35
C GLY A 17 9.32 -1.62 7.28
N GLY A 18 8.02 -1.42 7.49
CA GLY A 18 7.15 -0.69 6.57
C GLY A 18 6.81 0.73 7.03
N GLN A 19 5.82 1.30 6.37
CA GLN A 19 5.25 2.60 6.65
C GLN A 19 4.46 2.60 7.97
N VAL A 20 4.46 3.74 8.65
CA VAL A 20 3.58 4.03 9.78
C VAL A 20 2.58 5.13 9.41
N TRP A 21 1.35 5.01 9.90
CA TRP A 21 0.29 6.00 9.70
C TRP A 21 -0.57 6.11 10.96
N VAL A 22 -0.99 7.31 11.32
CA VAL A 22 -1.88 7.54 12.47
C VAL A 22 -3.14 8.24 11.98
N GLU A 23 -4.29 7.71 12.35
CA GLU A 23 -5.59 8.37 12.18
C GLU A 23 -6.31 8.39 13.53
N GLY A 24 -6.57 9.60 14.05
CA GLY A 24 -7.12 9.78 15.40
C GLY A 24 -6.24 9.13 16.46
N THR A 25 -6.79 8.16 17.19
CA THR A 25 -6.06 7.41 18.24
C THR A 25 -5.59 6.04 17.77
N THR A 26 -5.57 5.77 16.46
CA THR A 26 -5.17 4.47 15.92
C THR A 26 -3.90 4.61 15.09
N LEU A 27 -2.91 3.78 15.42
CA LEU A 27 -1.65 3.63 14.69
C LEU A 27 -1.74 2.39 13.80
N PHE A 28 -1.34 2.54 12.55
CA PHE A 28 -1.23 1.49 11.55
C PHE A 28 0.22 1.33 11.14
N VAL A 29 0.74 0.10 11.16
CA VAL A 29 2.14 -0.21 10.84
C VAL A 29 2.19 -1.29 9.77
N GLY A 30 2.66 -0.94 8.58
CA GLY A 30 2.95 -1.89 7.51
C GLY A 30 4.20 -2.72 7.81
N HIS A 31 4.24 -3.95 7.31
CA HIS A 31 5.34 -4.88 7.53
C HIS A 31 5.96 -5.37 6.22
N MET A 32 7.28 -5.59 6.24
CA MET A 32 8.03 -5.92 5.02
C MET A 32 7.93 -7.37 4.58
N LYS A 33 7.70 -8.28 5.53
CA LYS A 33 7.83 -9.72 5.31
C LYS A 33 6.57 -10.45 5.74
N ASN A 34 6.04 -11.26 4.83
CA ASN A 34 5.03 -12.27 5.14
C ASN A 34 5.50 -13.17 6.33
N PRO A 35 4.60 -13.66 7.18
CA PRO A 35 3.15 -13.56 7.08
C PRO A 35 2.56 -12.21 7.54
N ASN A 36 3.40 -11.25 7.94
CA ASN A 36 2.95 -9.99 8.52
C ASN A 36 2.66 -8.96 7.41
N GLY A 37 1.43 -8.45 7.37
CA GLY A 37 1.05 -7.38 6.45
C GLY A 37 0.93 -6.02 7.14
N THR A 38 0.00 -5.88 8.07
CA THR A 38 -0.23 -4.63 8.82
C THR A 38 -0.66 -4.91 10.24
N SER A 39 -0.08 -4.20 11.21
CA SER A 39 -0.57 -4.16 12.60
C SER A 39 -1.39 -2.90 12.83
N ILE A 40 -2.50 -3.03 13.54
CA ILE A 40 -3.40 -1.94 13.94
C ILE A 40 -3.36 -1.83 15.46
N ILE A 41 -3.06 -0.66 15.99
CA ILE A 41 -2.73 -0.42 17.40
C ILE A 41 -3.58 0.74 17.93
N ASP A 42 -4.17 0.59 19.12
CA ASP A 42 -4.73 1.70 19.88
C ASP A 42 -3.58 2.46 20.57
N VAL A 43 -3.51 3.76 20.33
CA VAL A 43 -2.55 4.68 20.93
C VAL A 43 -3.26 5.83 21.67
N ARG A 44 -4.53 5.64 22.08
CA ARG A 44 -5.29 6.61 22.88
C ARG A 44 -4.58 6.96 24.18
N ASP A 45 -4.03 5.95 24.86
CA ASP A 45 -3.03 6.16 25.89
C ASP A 45 -1.63 5.93 25.28
N PRO A 46 -0.84 6.98 25.00
CA PRO A 46 0.49 6.82 24.41
C PRO A 46 1.49 6.13 25.36
N LYS A 47 1.17 5.94 26.64
CA LYS A 47 1.96 5.15 27.59
C LYS A 47 1.63 3.66 27.54
N LYS A 48 0.50 3.29 26.93
CA LYS A 48 0.00 1.92 26.88
C LYS A 48 -0.55 1.60 25.49
N PRO A 49 0.31 1.51 24.47
CA PRO A 49 -0.11 1.08 23.13
C PRO A 49 -0.62 -0.36 23.17
N GLU A 50 -1.76 -0.63 22.55
CA GLU A 50 -2.39 -1.95 22.55
C GLU A 50 -2.62 -2.45 21.12
N LEU A 51 -2.10 -3.65 20.78
CA LEU A 51 -2.37 -4.27 19.49
C LEU A 51 -3.84 -4.68 19.39
N LEU A 52 -4.57 -4.12 18.42
CA LEU A 52 -5.98 -4.39 18.20
C LEU A 52 -6.22 -5.50 17.18
N ALA A 53 -5.48 -5.48 16.06
CA ALA A 53 -5.66 -6.43 14.97
C ALA A 53 -4.40 -6.54 14.11
N THR A 54 -4.33 -7.62 13.33
CA THR A 54 -3.32 -7.81 12.29
C THR A 54 -3.98 -8.20 10.97
N VAL A 55 -3.43 -7.71 9.86
CA VAL A 55 -3.77 -8.13 8.51
C VAL A 55 -2.59 -8.93 7.96
N PRO A 56 -2.74 -10.23 7.66
CA PRO A 56 -1.64 -11.06 7.20
C PRO A 56 -1.38 -10.90 5.70
N MET A 57 -0.22 -11.39 5.26
CA MET A 57 0.14 -11.53 3.84
C MET A 57 0.53 -12.97 3.52
N PRO A 58 0.12 -13.52 2.36
CA PRO A 58 0.57 -14.83 1.92
C PRO A 58 2.06 -14.81 1.54
N GLU A 59 2.63 -16.01 1.43
CA GLU A 59 4.00 -16.19 0.98
C GLU A 59 4.28 -15.55 -0.38
N GLY A 60 5.46 -14.94 -0.51
CA GLY A 60 5.91 -14.29 -1.73
C GLY A 60 5.23 -12.95 -2.03
N TRP A 61 4.44 -12.42 -1.10
CA TRP A 61 3.77 -11.12 -1.19
C TRP A 61 3.98 -10.30 0.07
N HIS A 62 3.95 -8.97 -0.05
CA HIS A 62 4.02 -8.07 1.11
C HIS A 62 3.12 -6.84 0.95
N SER A 63 2.86 -6.18 2.08
CA SER A 63 2.01 -4.98 2.18
C SER A 63 2.60 -3.95 3.13
N HIS A 64 3.77 -3.44 2.76
CA HIS A 64 4.60 -2.60 3.61
C HIS A 64 4.24 -1.11 3.56
N LYS A 65 3.23 -0.72 2.78
CA LYS A 65 2.68 0.64 2.71
C LYS A 65 1.24 0.64 3.21
N VAL A 66 0.90 1.58 4.07
CA VAL A 66 -0.43 1.76 4.64
C VAL A 66 -0.82 3.23 4.65
N ARG A 67 -2.04 3.53 4.18
CA ARG A 67 -2.69 4.84 4.33
C ARG A 67 -4.12 4.62 4.79
N VAL A 68 -4.59 5.50 5.67
CA VAL A 68 -5.96 5.43 6.19
C VAL A 68 -6.57 6.82 6.19
N ALA A 69 -7.81 6.93 5.73
CA ALA A 69 -8.61 8.14 5.85
C ALA A 69 -10.10 7.76 5.83
N ASN A 70 -10.90 8.42 6.66
CA ASN A 70 -12.36 8.26 6.72
C ASN A 70 -12.80 6.81 6.98
N GLY A 71 -12.04 6.08 7.81
CA GLY A 71 -12.33 4.67 8.13
C GLY A 71 -12.03 3.70 6.98
N VAL A 72 -11.33 4.15 5.93
CA VAL A 72 -10.87 3.31 4.81
C VAL A 72 -9.37 3.18 4.88
N MET A 73 -8.87 1.96 5.00
CA MET A 73 -7.45 1.62 4.93
C MET A 73 -7.11 1.05 3.56
N ILE A 74 -6.06 1.57 2.93
CA ILE A 74 -5.43 0.99 1.75
C ILE A 74 -4.10 0.38 2.18
N VAL A 75 -3.76 -0.77 1.62
CA VAL A 75 -2.43 -1.39 1.70
C VAL A 75 -1.97 -1.81 0.31
N ASN A 76 -0.66 -1.71 0.04
CA ASN A 76 -0.14 -2.23 -1.22
C ASN A 76 -0.10 -3.76 -1.20
N HIS A 77 -0.32 -4.40 -2.34
CA HIS A 77 -0.06 -5.80 -2.55
C HIS A 77 0.99 -5.91 -3.66
N GLU A 78 2.22 -6.21 -3.26
CA GLU A 78 3.34 -6.32 -4.18
C GLU A 78 4.03 -7.69 -4.04
N ARG A 79 4.44 -8.25 -5.18
CA ARG A 79 5.16 -9.52 -5.21
C ARG A 79 6.57 -9.33 -4.68
N PHE A 80 6.89 -10.04 -3.60
CA PHE A 80 8.18 -10.03 -2.91
C PHE A 80 8.67 -11.45 -2.70
N GLY A 81 9.12 -12.08 -3.80
CA GLY A 81 9.56 -13.48 -3.84
C GLY A 81 8.70 -14.35 -4.75
N GLN A 82 8.73 -15.66 -4.49
CA GLN A 82 7.91 -16.65 -5.19
C GLN A 82 6.56 -16.77 -4.50
N GLY A 83 5.56 -16.02 -4.98
CA GLY A 83 4.21 -16.03 -4.44
C GLY A 83 3.22 -16.63 -5.43
N SER A 84 2.13 -17.24 -4.92
CA SER A 84 1.07 -17.76 -5.78
C SER A 84 0.50 -16.66 -6.69
N PRO A 85 0.31 -16.93 -7.99
CA PRO A 85 -0.33 -15.98 -8.91
C PRO A 85 -1.79 -15.68 -8.53
N ASP A 86 -2.46 -16.58 -7.80
CA ASP A 86 -3.88 -16.45 -7.43
C ASP A 86 -4.14 -15.21 -6.56
N PHE A 87 -3.19 -14.89 -5.67
CA PHE A 87 -3.27 -13.69 -4.85
C PHE A 87 -3.27 -12.45 -5.75
N GLY A 88 -2.27 -12.31 -6.64
CA GLY A 88 -2.14 -11.20 -7.57
C GLY A 88 -1.76 -9.86 -6.91
N GLY A 89 -1.09 -9.00 -7.67
CA GLY A 89 -0.66 -7.68 -7.22
C GLY A 89 -1.79 -6.65 -7.27
N GLY A 90 -1.59 -5.52 -6.61
CA GLY A 90 -2.53 -4.40 -6.60
C GLY A 90 -2.66 -3.77 -5.22
N LEU A 91 -3.90 -3.60 -4.73
CA LEU A 91 -4.21 -3.01 -3.44
C LEU A 91 -5.19 -3.88 -2.65
N GLY A 92 -5.02 -3.90 -1.33
CA GLY A 92 -6.06 -4.32 -0.40
C GLY A 92 -6.75 -3.08 0.15
N ILE A 93 -8.08 -3.03 0.05
CA ILE A 93 -8.87 -1.90 0.55
C ILE A 93 -9.81 -2.43 1.62
N TYR A 94 -9.72 -1.86 2.82
CA TYR A 94 -10.37 -2.35 4.03
C TYR A 94 -11.23 -1.25 4.65
N ASP A 95 -12.35 -1.66 5.22
CA ASP A 95 -13.09 -0.90 6.22
C ASP A 95 -12.42 -1.12 7.57
N VAL A 96 -11.99 -0.02 8.18
CA VAL A 96 -11.37 0.05 9.51
C VAL A 96 -12.11 1.03 10.42
N SER A 97 -13.38 1.33 10.13
CA SER A 97 -14.25 2.11 11.03
C SER A 97 -14.34 1.50 12.44
N THR A 98 -14.15 0.18 12.54
CA THR A 98 -13.86 -0.53 13.79
C THR A 98 -12.43 -1.10 13.72
N PRO A 99 -11.39 -0.40 14.23
CA PRO A 99 -10.00 -0.79 14.01
C PRO A 99 -9.61 -2.20 14.50
N ALA A 100 -10.29 -2.72 15.53
CA ALA A 100 -10.10 -4.07 16.03
C ALA A 100 -10.70 -5.18 15.13
N LYS A 101 -11.46 -4.80 14.09
CA LYS A 101 -12.15 -5.73 13.18
C LYS A 101 -12.02 -5.25 11.73
N PRO A 102 -10.79 -5.16 11.19
CA PRO A 102 -10.58 -4.74 9.81
C PRO A 102 -11.30 -5.70 8.85
N ARG A 103 -12.05 -5.15 7.89
CA ARG A 103 -12.84 -5.94 6.94
C ARG A 103 -12.43 -5.59 5.51
N LEU A 104 -11.97 -6.58 4.75
CA LEU A 104 -11.66 -6.39 3.34
C LEU A 104 -12.93 -5.98 2.58
N LEU A 105 -12.91 -4.82 1.94
CA LEU A 105 -13.96 -4.34 1.05
C LEU A 105 -13.77 -4.89 -0.35
N THR A 106 -12.55 -4.77 -0.86
CA THR A 106 -12.18 -5.29 -2.17
C THR A 106 -10.68 -5.46 -2.30
N LYS A 107 -10.29 -6.37 -3.20
CA LYS A 107 -8.94 -6.46 -3.70
C LYS A 107 -8.92 -5.90 -5.12
N TRP A 108 -8.37 -4.70 -5.28
CA TRP A 108 -8.13 -4.15 -6.60
C TRP A 108 -6.88 -4.81 -7.18
N LYS A 109 -7.03 -5.54 -8.29
CA LYS A 109 -5.94 -6.29 -8.93
C LYS A 109 -5.37 -5.49 -10.10
N THR A 110 -4.07 -5.61 -10.30
CA THR A 110 -3.36 -5.10 -11.48
C THR A 110 -2.40 -6.16 -12.02
N ALA A 111 -1.89 -5.92 -13.23
CA ALA A 111 -0.90 -6.80 -13.84
C ALA A 111 0.43 -6.81 -13.07
N GLY A 112 1.30 -7.77 -13.41
CA GLY A 112 2.69 -7.78 -12.96
C GLY A 112 2.86 -7.90 -11.44
N LYS A 113 3.77 -7.08 -10.88
CA LYS A 113 4.15 -7.19 -9.47
C LYS A 113 3.14 -6.54 -8.53
N GLY A 114 2.30 -5.62 -9.02
CA GLY A 114 1.33 -4.90 -8.21
C GLY A 114 1.63 -3.42 -8.08
N VAL A 115 1.27 -2.84 -6.92
CA VAL A 115 1.54 -1.44 -6.57
C VAL A 115 2.68 -1.40 -5.57
N HIS A 116 3.72 -0.60 -5.83
CA HIS A 116 4.81 -0.41 -4.88
C HIS A 116 4.57 0.81 -3.98
N ARG A 117 4.25 1.96 -4.57
CA ARG A 117 4.00 3.22 -3.88
C ARG A 117 2.66 3.80 -4.28
N TYR A 118 2.05 4.48 -3.33
CA TYR A 118 0.82 5.22 -3.53
C TYR A 118 0.63 6.27 -2.42
N SER A 119 -0.30 7.19 -2.64
CA SER A 119 -0.89 8.06 -1.63
C SER A 119 -2.42 7.96 -1.68
N PHE A 120 -3.08 8.32 -0.59
CA PHE A 120 -4.53 8.35 -0.48
C PHE A 120 -4.94 9.59 0.30
N ASP A 121 -5.87 10.38 -0.24
CA ASP A 121 -6.33 11.64 0.36
C ASP A 121 -7.70 11.54 1.04
N GLY A 122 -8.28 10.32 1.12
CA GLY A 122 -9.62 10.08 1.63
C GLY A 122 -10.69 9.94 0.54
N ARG A 123 -10.39 10.29 -0.70
CA ARG A 123 -11.27 10.07 -1.87
C ARG A 123 -10.53 9.41 -3.03
N TYR A 124 -9.35 9.89 -3.38
CA TYR A 124 -8.55 9.42 -4.49
C TYR A 124 -7.29 8.71 -4.01
N ALA A 125 -6.98 7.56 -4.61
CA ALA A 125 -5.69 6.90 -4.49
C ALA A 125 -4.83 7.20 -5.72
N TYR A 126 -3.67 7.79 -5.49
CA TYR A 126 -2.67 8.09 -6.50
C TYR A 126 -1.62 6.98 -6.45
N ILE A 127 -1.61 6.12 -7.46
CA ILE A 127 -0.92 4.83 -7.40
C ILE A 127 0.08 4.68 -8.55
N SER A 128 1.11 3.87 -8.32
CA SER A 128 2.12 3.49 -9.31
C SER A 128 2.01 1.99 -9.66
N PRO A 129 0.96 1.51 -10.36
CA PRO A 129 0.77 0.10 -10.68
C PRO A 129 1.63 -0.38 -11.87
N THR A 130 1.84 -1.69 -11.96
CA THR A 130 2.19 -2.33 -13.25
C THR A 130 0.91 -2.52 -14.04
N VAL A 131 0.89 -2.11 -15.32
CA VAL A 131 -0.31 -2.16 -16.18
C VAL A 131 0.00 -2.93 -17.46
N GLU A 132 -0.93 -3.76 -17.90
CA GLU A 132 -0.76 -4.53 -19.15
C GLU A 132 -0.55 -3.60 -20.34
N GLY A 133 0.40 -3.96 -21.21
CA GLY A 133 0.77 -3.16 -22.38
C GLY A 133 1.69 -1.97 -22.10
N TYR A 134 2.12 -1.77 -20.84
CA TYR A 134 3.08 -0.73 -20.46
C TYR A 134 4.42 -1.32 -20.00
N VAL A 135 5.49 -0.59 -20.29
CA VAL A 135 6.83 -0.83 -19.75
C VAL A 135 6.96 -0.09 -18.41
N GLY A 136 7.36 -0.81 -17.36
CA GLY A 136 7.49 -0.26 -16.02
C GLY A 136 6.16 0.10 -15.35
N ASN A 137 6.25 0.95 -14.32
CA ASN A 137 5.09 1.50 -13.60
C ASN A 137 4.67 2.84 -14.21
N ILE A 138 3.35 3.07 -14.28
CA ILE A 138 2.75 4.34 -14.71
C ILE A 138 2.03 5.01 -13.53
N CYS A 139 1.62 6.27 -13.69
CA CYS A 139 0.73 6.93 -12.74
C CYS A 139 -0.72 6.60 -13.07
N MET A 140 -1.51 6.25 -12.05
CA MET A 140 -2.94 6.01 -12.16
C MET A 140 -3.66 6.60 -10.94
N ILE A 141 -4.85 7.14 -11.16
CA ILE A 141 -5.71 7.71 -10.13
C ILE A 141 -6.97 6.86 -10.03
N LEU A 142 -7.18 6.27 -8.86
CA LEU A 142 -8.42 5.57 -8.53
C LEU A 142 -9.30 6.49 -7.68
N ASP A 143 -10.56 6.62 -8.04
CA ASP A 143 -11.63 7.18 -7.24
C ASP A 143 -12.23 6.08 -6.34
N LEU A 144 -12.16 6.30 -5.03
CA LEU A 144 -12.71 5.44 -3.98
C LEU A 144 -14.03 5.98 -3.40
N ALA A 145 -14.85 6.66 -4.22
CA ALA A 145 -16.24 7.00 -3.90
C ALA A 145 -17.01 5.87 -3.23
N ASN A 146 -16.84 4.70 -3.83
CA ASN A 146 -17.26 3.42 -3.32
C ASN A 146 -15.99 2.59 -3.17
N PRO A 147 -15.41 2.49 -1.96
CA PRO A 147 -14.15 1.76 -1.78
C PRO A 147 -14.25 0.26 -2.09
N ALA A 148 -15.46 -0.30 -2.14
CA ALA A 148 -15.69 -1.68 -2.61
C ALA A 148 -15.66 -1.81 -4.14
N LYS A 149 -15.79 -0.70 -4.88
CA LYS A 149 -15.73 -0.63 -6.34
C LYS A 149 -14.92 0.60 -6.80
N PRO A 150 -13.59 0.63 -6.59
CA PRO A 150 -12.74 1.71 -7.05
C PRO A 150 -12.83 1.87 -8.56
N ALA A 151 -12.92 3.11 -9.04
CA ALA A 151 -12.97 3.43 -10.46
C ALA A 151 -11.71 4.18 -10.87
N GLU A 152 -11.11 3.81 -11.99
CA GLU A 152 -10.05 4.61 -12.55
C GLU A 152 -10.61 5.91 -13.15
N VAL A 153 -10.02 7.05 -12.79
CA VAL A 153 -10.45 8.37 -13.29
C VAL A 153 -9.35 9.12 -14.03
N GLY A 154 -8.13 8.57 -14.08
CA GLY A 154 -7.04 9.14 -14.84
C GLY A 154 -5.79 8.26 -14.80
N ARG A 155 -4.97 8.39 -15.83
CA ARG A 155 -3.64 7.80 -15.89
C ARG A 155 -2.69 8.69 -16.69
N TRP A 156 -1.41 8.56 -16.42
CA TRP A 156 -0.35 9.24 -17.15
C TRP A 156 0.91 8.37 -17.21
N TRP A 157 1.63 8.45 -18.31
CA TRP A 157 2.87 7.72 -18.53
C TRP A 157 3.90 8.60 -19.25
N ILE A 158 5.17 8.24 -19.11
CA ILE A 158 6.28 8.84 -19.85
C ILE A 158 6.24 8.30 -21.29
N PRO A 159 6.43 9.15 -22.33
CA PRO A 159 6.49 8.69 -23.71
C PRO A 159 7.47 7.53 -23.91
N GLY A 160 7.04 6.50 -24.62
CA GLY A 160 7.74 5.24 -24.82
C GLY A 160 7.31 4.13 -23.86
N GLN A 161 6.57 4.43 -22.79
CA GLN A 161 6.08 3.38 -21.90
C GLN A 161 4.91 2.59 -22.50
N TRP A 162 4.10 3.14 -23.43
CA TRP A 162 2.91 2.45 -23.94
C TRP A 162 3.24 1.56 -25.16
N ALA A 163 3.90 0.44 -24.88
CA ALA A 163 4.32 -0.53 -25.90
C ALA A 163 3.13 -1.11 -26.69
N ALA A 164 2.00 -1.41 -26.04
CA ALA A 164 0.81 -1.92 -26.74
C ALA A 164 0.15 -0.89 -27.67
N GLY A 165 0.42 0.40 -27.47
CA GLY A 165 0.01 1.47 -28.38
C GLY A 165 0.97 1.70 -29.55
N GLY A 166 2.09 0.96 -29.60
CA GLY A 166 3.10 1.12 -30.63
C GLY A 166 4.03 2.32 -30.43
N GLU A 167 4.15 2.84 -29.21
CA GLU A 167 5.13 3.92 -28.94
C GLU A 167 6.56 3.40 -29.18
N PRO A 168 7.42 4.18 -29.86
CA PRO A 168 8.85 3.88 -29.92
C PRO A 168 9.44 3.92 -28.51
N TYR A 169 10.44 3.07 -28.21
CA TYR A 169 11.09 3.02 -26.90
C TYR A 169 12.47 3.71 -26.93
N PRO A 170 12.57 5.02 -26.63
CA PRO A 170 13.83 5.77 -26.70
C PRO A 170 14.77 5.51 -25.52
N TRP A 171 14.36 4.68 -24.54
CA TRP A 171 15.06 4.50 -23.27
C TRP A 171 16.02 3.30 -23.24
N ALA A 172 16.27 2.64 -24.38
CA ALA A 172 17.11 1.45 -24.44
C ALA A 172 18.55 1.67 -23.93
N GLU A 173 19.08 2.88 -24.10
CA GLU A 173 20.43 3.28 -23.65
C GLU A 173 20.40 4.15 -22.38
N TYR A 174 19.23 4.33 -21.77
CA TYR A 174 19.01 5.21 -20.61
C TYR A 174 18.39 4.45 -19.45
N ALA A 175 18.19 5.14 -18.32
CA ALA A 175 17.43 4.59 -17.21
C ALA A 175 15.98 4.31 -17.66
N GLU A 176 15.49 3.11 -17.38
CA GLU A 176 14.10 2.73 -17.67
C GLU A 176 13.13 3.67 -16.93
N PRO A 177 12.21 4.33 -17.66
CA PRO A 177 11.23 5.22 -17.05
C PRO A 177 10.30 4.44 -16.13
N ARG A 178 10.09 4.95 -14.91
CA ARG A 178 9.14 4.40 -13.96
C ARG A 178 8.56 5.50 -13.07
N CYS A 179 7.25 5.48 -12.88
CA CYS A 179 6.59 6.27 -11.84
C CYS A 179 6.72 5.53 -10.48
N HIS A 180 7.14 6.22 -9.42
CA HIS A 180 7.39 5.62 -8.10
C HIS A 180 6.77 6.38 -6.93
#